data_AF-A0A730F425-F1
#
_entry.id   AF-A0A730F425-F1
#
_cell.length_a   1.000
_cell.length_b   1.000
_cell.length_c   1.000
_cell.angle_alpha   90.00
_cell.angle_beta   90.00
_cell.angle_gamma   90.00
#
_symmetry.space_group_name_H-M   'P 1'
#
loop_
_entity.id
_entity.type
_entity.pdbx_description
1 polymer ?
#
loop_
_entity_poly.entity_id
_entity_poly.type
_entity_poly.pdbx_seq_one_letter_code
_entity_poly.pdbx_strand_id
1 'polypeptide(L)'
;MGGTIEISEVGVTVNMAGGGKIVIGDFGDNTAPKAEPLPPLTPEEELYGRGLCLLPAGWEELSGEEHWQYHLSESLRHLWPSFSREQKMAIAFTANELSDELRDSQYSHCW
;
A
#
# COMPACT_ATOMS: atom_id res chain seq x y z
N MET A 1 39.91 1.63 7.88
CA MET A 1 38.49 1.37 8.23
C MET A 1 37.93 0.43 7.18
N GLY A 2 37.48 -0.76 7.55
CA GLY A 2 36.96 -1.74 6.58
C GLY A 2 35.89 -2.62 7.24
N GLY A 3 34.70 -2.67 6.66
CA GLY A 3 33.70 -3.69 6.97
C GLY A 3 34.06 -5.00 6.26
N THR A 4 33.50 -6.12 6.74
CA THR A 4 33.67 -7.43 6.10
C THR A 4 32.37 -7.85 5.43
N ILE A 5 32.49 -8.48 4.26
CA ILE A 5 31.38 -9.08 3.53
C ILE A 5 31.58 -10.58 3.56
N GLU A 6 30.59 -11.30 4.10
CA GLU A 6 30.54 -12.75 4.14
C GLU A 6 29.45 -13.22 3.19
N ILE A 7 29.83 -14.00 2.18
CA ILE A 7 28.90 -14.57 1.20
C ILE A 7 28.83 -16.07 1.47
N SER A 8 27.62 -16.59 1.66
CA SER A 8 27.36 -18.01 1.91
C SER A 8 26.18 -18.48 1.06
N GLU A 9 25.99 -19.80 0.97
CA GLU A 9 24.80 -20.40 0.33
C GLU A 9 23.49 -20.04 1.04
N VAL A 10 23.55 -19.52 2.27
CA VAL A 10 22.39 -19.13 3.08
C VAL A 10 22.10 -17.63 2.99
N GLY A 11 23.02 -16.81 2.48
CA GLY A 11 22.84 -15.36 2.51
C GLY A 11 24.14 -14.59 2.35
N VAL A 12 23.98 -13.28 2.14
CA VAL A 12 25.07 -12.31 2.23
C VAL A 12 24.94 -11.54 3.53
N THR A 13 26.00 -11.56 4.35
CA THR A 13 26.10 -10.74 5.55
C THR A 13 27.15 -9.65 5.34
N VAL A 14 26.77 -8.40 5.59
CA VAL A 14 27.70 -7.27 5.63
C VAL A 14 27.87 -6.81 7.07
N ASN A 15 29.08 -6.94 7.60
CA ASN A 15 29.45 -6.45 8.93
C ASN A 15 30.09 -5.07 8.80
N MET A 16 29.40 -4.05 9.29
CA MET A 16 29.88 -2.68 9.30
C MET A 16 30.85 -2.46 10.46
N ALA A 17 31.94 -1.72 10.20
CA ALA A 17 32.98 -1.45 11.19
C ALA A 17 32.51 -0.73 12.47
N GLY A 18 31.30 -0.16 12.46
CA GLY A 18 30.65 0.51 13.60
C GLY A 18 29.69 -0.38 14.42
N GLY A 19 29.67 -1.70 14.19
CA GLY A 19 28.84 -2.63 14.97
C GLY A 19 27.42 -2.87 14.42
N GLY A 20 27.17 -2.53 13.15
CA GLY A 20 25.93 -2.85 12.45
C GLY A 20 26.08 -4.08 11.55
N LYS A 21 25.03 -4.90 11.43
CA LYS A 21 24.98 -6.07 10.54
C LYS A 21 23.78 -5.95 9.60
N ILE A 22 24.02 -6.06 8.29
CA ILE A 22 22.96 -6.16 7.28
C ILE A 22 22.97 -7.59 6.73
N VAL A 23 21.83 -8.26 6.78
CA VAL A 23 21.63 -9.61 6.22
C VAL A 23 20.76 -9.48 4.98
N ILE A 24 21.27 -9.93 3.84
CA ILE A 24 20.58 -9.93 2.55
C ILE A 24 20.48 -11.37 2.07
N GLY A 25 19.24 -11.88 2.09
CA GLY A 25 18.91 -13.24 1.69
C GLY A 25 18.94 -14.22 2.86
N ASP A 26 17.84 -14.94 3.02
CA ASP A 26 17.79 -16.25 3.65
C ASP A 26 17.60 -17.26 2.50
N PHE A 27 18.72 -17.63 1.88
CA PHE A 27 18.83 -18.60 0.79
C PHE A 27 18.91 -20.04 1.32
N GLY A 28 18.96 -20.21 2.65
CA GLY A 28 18.79 -21.50 3.30
C GLY A 28 17.39 -22.06 3.04
N ASP A 29 17.24 -23.36 3.27
CA ASP A 29 16.02 -24.15 3.03
C ASP A 29 14.82 -23.51 3.75
N ASN A 30 14.23 -22.53 3.07
CA ASN A 30 13.20 -21.67 3.60
C ASN A 30 11.94 -22.52 3.63
N THR A 31 11.68 -23.15 4.77
CA THR A 31 10.40 -23.80 5.08
C THR A 31 9.25 -22.79 5.20
N ALA A 32 9.55 -21.48 5.08
CA ALA A 32 8.54 -20.48 4.80
C ALA A 32 7.82 -20.85 3.51
N PRO A 33 6.47 -20.93 3.51
CA PRO A 33 5.73 -21.25 2.31
C PRO A 33 6.15 -20.27 1.22
N LYS A 34 6.72 -20.80 0.13
CA LYS A 34 7.04 -20.05 -1.07
C LYS A 34 5.81 -19.22 -1.41
N ALA A 35 5.93 -17.90 -1.32
CA ALA A 35 4.82 -16.99 -1.58
C ALA A 35 4.20 -17.39 -2.91
N GLU A 36 2.90 -17.66 -2.90
CA GLU A 36 2.22 -18.06 -4.13
C GLU A 36 2.42 -16.96 -5.18
N PRO A 37 2.71 -17.32 -6.44
CA PRO A 37 2.83 -16.33 -7.49
C PRO A 37 1.54 -15.52 -7.53
N LEU A 38 1.67 -14.19 -7.51
CA LEU A 38 0.53 -13.31 -7.63
C LEU A 38 -0.25 -13.65 -8.92
N PRO A 39 -1.59 -13.57 -8.90
CA PRO A 39 -2.37 -13.81 -10.10
C PRO A 39 -1.93 -12.87 -11.25
N PRO A 40 -2.29 -13.16 -12.51
CA PRO A 40 -2.10 -12.19 -13.58
C PRO A 40 -2.84 -10.88 -13.25
N LEU A 41 -2.30 -9.76 -13.74
CA LEU A 41 -2.93 -8.46 -13.60
C LEU A 41 -4.19 -8.41 -14.48
N THR A 42 -5.25 -7.82 -13.96
CA THR A 42 -6.38 -7.38 -14.78
C THR A 42 -5.97 -6.20 -15.66
N PRO A 43 -6.70 -5.91 -16.77
CA PRO A 43 -6.38 -4.75 -17.62
C PRO A 43 -6.31 -3.42 -16.87
N GLU A 44 -7.11 -3.26 -15.81
CA GLU A 44 -7.08 -2.06 -14.97
C GLU A 44 -5.85 -2.03 -14.06
N GLU A 45 -5.46 -3.17 -13.47
CA GLU A 45 -4.22 -3.28 -12.71
C GLU A 45 -2.98 -3.13 -13.60
N GLU A 46 -3.06 -3.47 -14.89
CA GLU A 46 -1.98 -3.21 -15.85
C GLU A 46 -1.85 -1.71 -16.15
N LEU A 47 -2.97 -1.01 -16.32
CA LEU A 47 -2.98 0.40 -16.68
C LEU A 47 -2.59 1.30 -15.50
N TYR A 48 -3.00 0.91 -14.30
CA TYR A 48 -2.90 1.79 -13.15
C TYR A 48 -2.14 1.17 -11.95
N GLY A 49 -1.95 -0.16 -11.88
CA GLY A 49 -1.21 -0.86 -10.83
C GLY A 49 -2.09 -1.58 -9.79
N ARG A 50 -1.53 -2.59 -9.10
CA ARG A 50 -2.24 -3.41 -8.07
C ARG A 50 -2.74 -2.63 -6.85
N GLY A 51 -2.11 -1.49 -6.54
CA GLY A 51 -2.54 -0.65 -5.41
C GLY A 51 -3.95 -0.09 -5.58
N LEU A 52 -4.53 -0.19 -6.78
CA LEU A 52 -5.83 0.41 -7.12
C LEU A 52 -7.01 -0.54 -6.97
N CYS A 53 -6.76 -1.80 -6.64
CA CYS A 53 -7.80 -2.67 -6.10
C CYS A 53 -8.25 -2.25 -4.69
N LEU A 54 -7.64 -1.22 -4.10
CA LEU A 54 -7.97 -0.67 -2.79
C LEU A 54 -8.91 0.54 -2.87
N LEU A 55 -9.48 0.83 -4.05
CA LEU A 55 -10.46 1.90 -4.17
C LEU A 55 -11.73 1.55 -3.38
N PRO A 56 -12.28 2.53 -2.64
CA PRO A 56 -13.49 2.29 -1.85
C PRO A 56 -14.68 1.98 -2.76
N ALA A 57 -15.67 1.23 -2.26
CA ALA A 57 -16.84 0.88 -3.07
C ALA A 57 -17.62 2.14 -3.51
N GLY A 58 -18.10 2.11 -4.75
CA GLY A 58 -18.90 3.20 -5.34
C GLY A 58 -18.17 4.52 -5.59
N TRP A 59 -16.82 4.49 -5.58
CA TRP A 59 -15.97 5.66 -5.87
C TRP A 59 -16.28 6.38 -7.18
N GLU A 60 -16.65 5.64 -8.24
CA GLU A 60 -16.84 6.24 -9.56
C GLU A 60 -18.06 7.17 -9.62
N GLU A 61 -19.07 6.89 -8.80
CA GLU A 61 -20.40 7.50 -8.83
C GLU A 61 -20.77 8.24 -7.55
N LEU A 62 -19.89 8.21 -6.53
CA LEU A 62 -20.24 8.60 -5.14
C LEU A 62 -21.48 7.85 -4.65
N SER A 63 -21.50 6.55 -4.92
CA SER A 63 -22.57 5.65 -4.52
C SER A 63 -22.12 4.76 -3.36
N GLY A 64 -23.06 4.22 -2.61
CA GLY A 64 -22.79 3.32 -1.48
C GLY A 64 -22.85 3.99 -0.11
N GLU A 65 -22.65 3.15 0.91
CA GLU A 65 -22.77 3.52 2.33
C GLU A 65 -21.40 3.75 3.00
N GLU A 66 -20.34 3.85 2.21
CA GLU A 66 -19.00 3.99 2.77
C GLU A 66 -18.75 5.40 3.32
N HIS A 67 -17.86 5.48 4.31
CA HIS A 67 -17.68 6.68 5.11
C HIS A 67 -16.79 7.73 4.40
N TRP A 68 -15.88 7.29 3.52
CA TRP A 68 -14.90 8.15 2.84
C TRP A 68 -15.56 9.30 2.06
N GLN A 69 -16.73 9.07 1.45
CA GLN A 69 -17.44 10.09 0.67
C GLN A 69 -17.96 11.27 1.51
N TYR A 70 -18.17 11.06 2.82
CA TYR A 70 -18.57 12.13 3.75
C TYR A 70 -17.41 13.07 4.06
N HIS A 71 -16.16 12.60 3.91
CA HIS A 71 -14.96 13.43 4.08
C HIS A 71 -14.69 14.35 2.88
N LEU A 72 -15.37 14.12 1.75
CA LEU A 72 -15.33 15.05 0.62
C LEU A 72 -16.08 16.34 0.96
N SER A 73 -15.51 17.48 0.54
CA SER A 73 -16.22 18.75 0.61
C SER A 73 -17.43 18.77 -0.33
N GLU A 74 -18.42 19.62 -0.04
CA GLU A 74 -19.59 19.80 -0.90
C GLU A 74 -19.19 20.18 -2.33
N SER A 75 -18.21 21.06 -2.48
CA SER A 75 -17.69 21.48 -3.79
C SER A 75 -17.07 20.31 -4.56
N LEU A 76 -16.32 19.42 -3.89
CA LEU A 76 -15.75 18.23 -4.53
C LEU A 76 -16.84 17.25 -4.98
N ARG A 77 -17.87 17.03 -4.16
CA ARG A 77 -19.01 16.18 -4.54
C ARG A 77 -19.78 16.77 -5.71
N HIS A 78 -19.98 18.10 -5.74
CA HIS A 78 -20.65 18.77 -6.85
C HIS A 78 -19.86 18.68 -8.16
N LEU A 79 -18.54 18.80 -8.10
CA LEU A 79 -17.66 18.70 -9.28
C LEU A 79 -17.40 17.25 -9.71
N TRP A 80 -17.77 16.25 -8.89
CA TRP A 80 -17.47 14.84 -9.16
C TRP A 80 -17.82 14.36 -10.57
N PRO A 81 -19.01 14.67 -11.12
CA PRO A 81 -19.37 14.24 -12.47
C PRO A 81 -18.46 14.81 -13.58
N SER A 82 -17.75 15.91 -13.29
CA SER A 82 -16.87 16.59 -14.24
C SER A 82 -15.42 16.11 -14.18
N PHE A 83 -15.04 15.34 -13.15
CA PHE A 83 -13.68 14.82 -13.03
C PHE A 83 -13.44 13.63 -13.95
N SER A 84 -12.20 13.54 -14.46
CA SER A 84 -11.75 12.34 -15.16
C SER A 84 -11.76 11.14 -14.21
N ARG A 85 -11.75 9.94 -14.79
CA ARG A 85 -11.68 8.70 -14.01
C ARG A 85 -10.46 8.70 -13.08
N GLU A 86 -9.30 9.08 -13.59
CA GLU A 86 -8.04 9.14 -12.85
C GLU A 86 -8.09 10.15 -11.69
N GLN A 87 -8.72 11.29 -11.91
CA GLN A 87 -8.91 12.30 -10.87
C GLN A 87 -9.80 11.77 -9.74
N LYS A 88 -10.92 11.12 -10.11
CA LYS A 88 -11.81 10.45 -9.15
C LYS A 88 -11.07 9.37 -8.36
N MET A 89 -10.28 8.53 -9.04
CA MET A 89 -9.47 7.48 -8.41
C MET A 89 -8.50 8.07 -7.39
N ALA A 90 -7.71 9.09 -7.77
CA ALA A 90 -6.73 9.70 -6.89
C ALA A 90 -7.38 10.32 -5.64
N ILE A 91 -8.52 11.00 -5.80
CA ILE A 91 -9.25 11.60 -4.69
C ILE A 91 -9.86 10.52 -3.79
N ALA A 92 -10.51 9.51 -4.36
CA ALA A 92 -11.15 8.44 -3.59
C ALA A 92 -10.15 7.61 -2.79
N PHE A 93 -9.01 7.25 -3.40
CA PHE A 93 -7.92 6.56 -2.71
C PHE A 93 -7.42 7.37 -1.51
N THR A 94 -7.06 8.63 -1.72
CA THR A 94 -6.53 9.52 -0.66
C THR A 94 -7.56 9.74 0.45
N ALA A 95 -8.83 9.95 0.09
CA ALA A 95 -9.90 10.15 1.05
C ALA A 95 -10.17 8.88 1.87
N ASN A 96 -10.07 7.69 1.26
CA ASN A 96 -10.23 6.43 1.97
C ASN A 96 -9.09 6.18 2.95
N GLU A 97 -7.82 6.34 2.52
CA GLU A 97 -6.67 6.16 3.43
C GLU A 97 -6.73 7.11 4.63
N LEU A 98 -7.06 8.39 4.40
CA LEU A 98 -7.23 9.35 5.50
C LEU A 98 -8.40 9.00 6.42
N SER A 99 -9.46 8.39 5.88
CA SER A 99 -10.61 7.95 6.68
C SER A 99 -10.22 6.78 7.59
N ASP A 100 -9.42 5.84 7.08
CA ASP A 100 -8.92 4.72 7.85
C ASP A 100 -7.92 5.18 8.93
N GLU A 101 -7.01 6.11 8.62
CA GLU A 101 -6.11 6.73 9.62
C GLU A 101 -6.87 7.51 10.71
N LEU A 102 -7.95 8.21 10.35
CA LEU A 102 -8.80 8.91 11.31
C LEU A 102 -9.58 7.94 12.20
N ARG A 103 -9.99 6.77 11.70
CA ARG A 103 -10.60 5.72 12.53
C ARG A 103 -9.55 5.13 13.47
N ASP A 104 -8.37 4.78 12.98
CA ASP A 104 -7.32 4.17 13.79
C ASP A 104 -6.81 5.09 14.90
N SER A 105 -6.71 6.40 14.63
CA SER A 105 -6.34 7.40 15.66
C SER A 105 -7.42 7.58 16.73
N GLN A 106 -8.72 7.48 16.39
CA GLN A 106 -9.81 7.51 17.36
C GLN A 106 -9.84 6.26 18.26
N TYR A 107 -9.48 5.08 17.73
CA TYR A 107 -9.37 3.86 18.53
C TYR A 107 -8.08 3.80 19.36
N SER A 108 -7.00 4.44 18.92
CA SER A 108 -5.72 4.51 19.65
C SER A 108 -5.76 5.40 20.89
N HIS A 109 -6.72 6.32 20.99
CA HIS A 109 -6.94 7.16 22.18
C HIS A 109 -7.86 6.52 23.23
N CYS A 110 -8.33 5.29 23.01
CA CYS A 110 -9.21 4.57 23.94
C CYS A 110 -8.49 3.54 24.85
N TRP A 111 -7.15 3.57 24.92
CA TRP A 111 -6.37 2.69 25.80
C TRP A 111 -5.31 3.46 26.61
#